data_AF-A0A7Y5N9S7-F1
#
_entry.id   AF-A0A7Y5N9S7-F1
#
_cell.length_a   1.000
_cell.length_b   1.000
_cell.length_c   1.000
_cell.angle_alpha   90.00
_cell.angle_beta   90.00
_cell.angle_gamma   90.00
#
_symmetry.space_group_name_H-M   'P 1'
#
loop_
_entity.id
_entity.type
_entity.pdbx_description
1 polymer ?
#
loop_
_entity_poly.entity_id
_entity_poly.type
_entity_poly.pdbx_seq_one_letter_code
_entity_poly.pdbx_strand_id
1 'polypeptide(L)'
;MRVLLWHVHGSWTTGFVQGPHDYVVPVLPDRGPDGVGRARSWDWPSRVRELPPAQLRDEPFDVVVLQRPHELELATEWTGRRPGLDVPAVYLEHNVPGGRVPFDRHPLAEQERIPVVHVTHFNALMWDTGTAPSLVVEHGVPDPGDRYTGELQRAAVVVNEPVRRARA
;
A
#
# COMPACT_ATOMS: atom_id res chain seq x y z
N MET A 1 16.95 4.27 -1.54
CA MET A 1 16.22 3.98 -0.30
C MET A 1 15.70 2.56 -0.37
N ARG A 2 15.57 1.94 0.80
CA ARG A 2 14.99 0.61 0.96
C ARG A 2 13.71 0.68 1.77
N VAL A 3 12.63 0.16 1.20
CA VAL A 3 11.27 0.30 1.71
C VAL A 3 10.76 -1.08 2.14
N LEU A 4 10.38 -1.22 3.41
CA LEU A 4 9.61 -2.38 3.88
C LEU A 4 8.12 -2.15 3.61
N LEU A 5 7.43 -3.10 2.98
CA LEU A 5 5.98 -3.05 2.80
C LEU A 5 5.35 -4.44 2.71
N TRP A 6 4.06 -4.54 3.05
CA TRP A 6 3.26 -5.74 2.83
C TRP A 6 2.56 -5.70 1.46
N HIS A 7 2.50 -6.85 0.79
CA HIS A 7 1.75 -6.99 -0.46
C HIS A 7 0.25 -7.13 -0.15
N VAL A 8 -0.43 -5.99 0.01
CA VAL A 8 -1.86 -5.93 0.34
C VAL A 8 -2.72 -5.72 -0.90
N HIS A 9 -2.40 -4.70 -1.71
CA HIS A 9 -3.17 -4.35 -2.91
C HIS A 9 -2.31 -4.52 -4.17
N GLY A 10 -2.56 -5.60 -4.93
CA GLY A 10 -1.67 -6.05 -6.00
C GLY A 10 -1.44 -5.03 -7.12
N SER A 11 -2.49 -4.38 -7.62
CA SER A 11 -2.35 -3.39 -8.70
C SER A 11 -1.62 -2.12 -8.26
N TRP A 12 -1.89 -1.64 -7.04
CA TRP A 12 -1.16 -0.49 -6.47
C TRP A 12 0.31 -0.83 -6.23
N THR A 13 0.56 -1.96 -5.56
CA THR A 13 1.92 -2.38 -5.23
C THR A 13 2.73 -2.57 -6.50
N THR A 14 2.11 -3.13 -7.56
CA THR A 14 2.76 -3.28 -8.87
C THR A 14 3.20 -1.94 -9.46
N GLY A 15 2.38 -0.89 -9.39
CA GLY A 15 2.80 0.46 -9.81
C GLY A 15 3.90 1.03 -8.91
N PHE A 16 3.72 0.91 -7.59
CA PHE A 16 4.63 1.46 -6.58
C PHE A 16 6.05 0.89 -6.68
N VAL A 17 6.19 -0.42 -6.88
CA VAL A 17 7.50 -1.08 -6.95
C VAL A 17 8.26 -0.83 -8.25
N GLN A 18 7.65 -0.18 -9.24
CA GLN A 18 8.35 0.28 -10.44
C GLN A 18 9.24 1.51 -10.19
N GLY A 19 9.14 2.13 -9.00
CA GLY A 19 10.06 3.19 -8.59
C GLY A 19 11.52 2.73 -8.42
N PRO A 20 12.47 3.66 -8.29
CA PRO A 20 13.92 3.39 -8.29
C PRO A 20 14.46 2.86 -6.95
N HIS A 21 13.59 2.42 -6.03
CA HIS A 21 13.97 2.00 -4.68
C HIS A 21 14.14 0.47 -4.58
N ASP A 22 14.82 0.03 -3.52
CA ASP A 22 14.80 -1.39 -3.13
C ASP A 22 13.58 -1.64 -2.25
N TYR A 23 12.93 -2.80 -2.42
CA TYR A 23 11.73 -3.14 -1.66
C TYR A 23 11.94 -4.46 -0.94
N VAL A 24 11.55 -4.51 0.32
CA VAL A 24 11.49 -5.73 1.13
C VAL A 24 10.03 -6.05 1.35
N VAL A 25 9.62 -7.25 0.94
CA VAL A 25 8.24 -7.73 1.09
C VAL A 25 8.26 -9.02 1.91
N PRO A 26 7.58 -9.07 3.06
CA PRO A 26 7.55 -10.29 3.87
C PRO A 26 6.90 -11.46 3.13
N VAL A 27 7.42 -12.67 3.35
CA VAL A 27 6.85 -13.92 2.85
C VAL A 27 6.73 -14.97 3.95
N LEU A 28 5.55 -15.56 4.08
CA LEU A 28 5.31 -16.71 4.96
C LEU A 28 5.34 -18.02 4.15
N PRO A 29 5.62 -19.18 4.77
CA PRO A 29 5.64 -20.47 4.07
C PRO A 29 4.32 -20.79 3.35
N ASP A 30 3.19 -20.42 3.95
CA ASP A 30 1.84 -20.59 3.40
C ASP A 30 1.42 -19.44 2.47
N ARG A 31 2.21 -18.37 2.41
CA ARG A 31 1.91 -17.11 1.72
C ARG A 31 0.57 -16.51 2.11
N GLY A 32 0.26 -16.55 3.41
CA GLY A 32 -0.92 -15.95 3.99
C GLY A 32 -0.98 -14.42 3.87
N PRO A 33 -2.06 -13.78 4.35
CA PRO A 33 -2.36 -12.36 4.13
C PRO A 33 -1.31 -11.38 4.71
N ASP A 34 -0.49 -11.82 5.65
CA ASP A 34 0.59 -11.03 6.26
C ASP A 34 1.97 -11.33 5.66
N GLY A 35 2.06 -12.25 4.70
CA GLY A 35 3.31 -12.56 4.03
C GLY A 35 3.07 -13.25 2.71
N VAL A 36 2.28 -12.63 1.82
CA VAL A 36 2.02 -13.16 0.47
C VAL A 36 3.33 -13.28 -0.33
N GLY A 37 4.30 -12.40 -0.05
CA GLY A 37 5.50 -12.21 -0.84
C GLY A 37 5.23 -11.42 -2.11
N ARG A 38 6.09 -11.58 -3.10
CA ARG A 38 5.99 -11.00 -4.44
C ARG A 38 4.72 -11.46 -5.15
N ALA A 39 4.22 -10.60 -6.03
CA ALA A 39 3.18 -10.97 -6.96
C ALA A 39 3.55 -12.19 -7.80
N ARG A 40 2.55 -13.05 -8.03
CA ARG A 40 2.63 -14.16 -8.99
C ARG A 40 1.98 -13.82 -10.33
N SER A 41 1.11 -12.82 -10.36
CA SER A 41 0.34 -12.36 -11.52
C SER A 41 0.94 -11.14 -12.22
N TRP A 42 1.98 -10.52 -11.64
CA TRP A 42 2.63 -9.33 -12.19
C TRP A 42 4.14 -9.50 -12.16
N ASP A 43 4.81 -8.98 -13.19
CA ASP A 43 6.26 -8.95 -13.27
C ASP A 43 6.82 -7.82 -12.40
N TRP A 44 7.18 -8.16 -11.16
CA TRP A 44 7.85 -7.22 -10.28
C TRP A 44 9.36 -7.19 -10.55
N PRO A 45 10.01 -6.02 -10.45
CA PRO A 45 11.45 -5.94 -10.66
C PRO A 45 12.24 -6.75 -9.63
N SER A 46 13.46 -7.19 -9.97
CA SER A 46 14.32 -8.01 -9.08
C SER A 46 14.69 -7.32 -7.76
N ARG A 47 14.62 -5.97 -7.71
CA ARG A 47 14.85 -5.17 -6.50
C ARG A 47 13.77 -5.33 -5.42
N VAL A 48 12.65 -6.00 -5.72
CA VAL A 48 11.68 -6.42 -4.71
C VAL A 48 12.10 -7.78 -4.15
N ARG A 49 12.59 -7.84 -2.92
CA ARG A 49 13.06 -9.09 -2.30
C ARG A 49 12.05 -9.61 -1.30
N GLU A 50 11.80 -10.92 -1.37
CA GLU A 50 11.04 -11.62 -0.34
C GLU A 50 11.96 -11.94 0.84
N LEU A 51 11.49 -11.70 2.06
CA LEU A 51 12.19 -12.16 3.27
C LEU A 51 11.20 -12.78 4.26
N PRO A 52 11.55 -13.89 4.94
CA PRO A 52 10.75 -14.41 6.04
C PRO A 52 10.82 -13.46 7.26
N PRO A 53 9.80 -13.45 8.15
CA PRO A 53 9.79 -12.60 9.34
C PRO A 53 11.06 -12.69 10.19
N ALA A 54 11.64 -13.89 10.32
CA ALA A 54 12.85 -14.13 11.09
C ALA A 54 14.07 -13.32 10.63
N GLN A 55 14.10 -12.88 9.36
CA GLN A 55 15.19 -12.08 8.80
C GLN A 55 14.93 -10.57 8.87
N LEU A 56 13.70 -10.14 9.16
CA LEU A 56 13.33 -8.72 9.12
C LEU A 56 13.92 -7.90 10.29
N ARG A 57 14.30 -8.56 11.39
CA ARG A 57 14.99 -7.91 12.51
C ARG A 57 16.33 -7.33 12.10
N ASP A 58 17.08 -8.07 11.29
CA ASP A 58 18.44 -7.74 10.88
C ASP A 58 18.49 -7.08 9.49
N GLU A 59 17.40 -7.09 8.74
CA GLU A 59 17.31 -6.42 7.43
C GLU A 59 17.33 -4.89 7.63
N PRO A 60 18.33 -4.19 7.06
CA PRO A 60 18.30 -2.73 7.03
C PRO A 60 17.10 -2.29 6.18
N PHE A 61 16.39 -1.24 6.59
CA PHE A 61 15.44 -0.51 5.73
C PHE A 61 15.27 0.90 6.27
N ASP A 62 14.96 1.84 5.39
CA ASP A 62 14.94 3.28 5.70
C ASP A 62 13.55 3.75 6.13
N VAL A 63 12.50 3.07 5.66
CA VAL A 63 11.09 3.43 5.88
C VAL A 63 10.20 2.21 5.75
N VAL A 64 9.09 2.19 6.50
CA VAL A 64 8.02 1.20 6.37
C VAL A 64 6.74 1.82 5.82
N VAL A 65 6.10 1.15 4.85
CA VAL A 65 4.76 1.50 4.35
C VAL A 65 3.75 0.51 4.93
N LEU A 66 2.90 1.04 5.80
CA LEU A 66 1.79 0.34 6.46
C LEU A 66 0.52 0.55 5.64
N GLN A 67 -0.36 -0.44 5.59
CA GLN A 67 -1.58 -0.43 4.77
C GLN A 67 -2.81 -0.99 5.51
N ARG A 68 -2.60 -1.61 6.67
CA ARG A 68 -3.66 -2.19 7.51
C ARG A 68 -3.39 -1.85 8.98
N PRO A 69 -4.41 -1.68 9.83
CA PRO A 69 -4.21 -1.22 11.21
C PRO A 69 -3.26 -2.10 12.03
N HIS A 70 -3.37 -3.43 11.91
CA HIS A 70 -2.55 -4.36 12.69
C HIS A 70 -1.08 -4.39 12.24
N GLU A 71 -0.73 -3.79 11.10
CA GLU A 71 0.66 -3.77 10.63
C GLU A 71 1.58 -2.92 11.52
N LEU A 72 1.04 -1.99 12.33
CA LEU A 72 1.82 -1.25 13.33
C LEU A 72 2.45 -2.19 14.36
N GLU A 73 1.63 -3.10 14.90
CA GLU A 73 2.06 -4.10 15.88
C GLU A 73 2.93 -5.16 15.20
N LEU A 74 2.49 -5.65 14.03
CA LEU A 74 3.21 -6.66 13.25
C LEU A 74 4.63 -6.21 12.87
N ALA A 75 4.78 -4.96 12.39
CA ALA A 75 6.07 -4.39 12.07
C ALA A 75 6.98 -4.34 13.31
N THR A 76 6.44 -3.96 14.45
CA THR A 76 7.19 -3.94 15.71
C THR A 76 7.63 -5.34 16.12
N GLU A 77 6.74 -6.33 16.04
CA GLU A 77 7.01 -7.73 16.37
C GLU A 77 8.13 -8.30 15.48
N TRP A 78 7.99 -8.14 14.16
CA TRP A 78 8.88 -8.78 13.19
C TRP A 78 10.22 -8.08 13.04
N THR A 79 10.27 -6.76 13.21
CA THR A 79 11.48 -5.97 12.97
C THR A 79 12.18 -5.53 14.25
N GLY A 80 11.49 -5.59 15.40
CA GLY A 80 11.95 -5.01 16.66
C GLY A 80 11.98 -3.47 16.70
N ARG A 81 11.48 -2.79 15.66
CA ARG A 81 11.47 -1.33 15.53
C ARG A 81 10.03 -0.84 15.51
N ARG A 82 9.71 0.16 16.34
CA ARG A 82 8.39 0.79 16.37
C ARG A 82 8.24 1.78 15.21
N PRO A 83 7.29 1.59 14.29
CA PRO A 83 7.02 2.55 13.22
C PRO A 83 6.72 3.96 13.76
N GLY A 84 7.30 4.98 13.14
CA GLY A 84 7.16 6.38 13.55
C GLY A 84 7.98 6.80 14.78
N LEU A 85 8.66 5.87 15.46
CA LEU A 85 9.54 6.16 16.60
C LEU A 85 10.97 5.73 16.34
N ASP A 86 11.17 4.45 16.06
CA ASP A 86 12.51 3.88 15.84
C ASP A 86 12.85 3.83 14.34
N VAL A 87 11.83 3.90 13.46
CA VAL A 87 11.98 3.95 12.00
C VAL A 87 10.89 4.82 11.37
N PRO A 88 11.19 5.65 10.36
CA PRO A 88 10.17 6.38 9.61
C PRO A 88 9.08 5.46 9.07
N ALA A 89 7.84 5.92 9.11
CA ALA A 89 6.69 5.15 8.67
C ALA A 89 5.69 6.02 7.90
N VAL A 90 4.98 5.41 6.97
CA VAL A 90 3.85 6.01 6.25
C VAL A 90 2.69 5.02 6.32
N TYR A 91 1.48 5.51 6.60
CA TYR A 91 0.27 4.71 6.48
C TYR A 91 -0.44 5.05 5.17
N LEU A 92 -0.56 4.09 4.26
CA LEU A 92 -1.23 4.24 2.98
C LEU A 92 -2.68 3.76 3.07
N GLU A 93 -3.62 4.67 2.84
CA GLU A 93 -5.05 4.40 2.86
C GLU A 93 -5.63 4.24 1.45
N HIS A 94 -6.07 3.03 1.14
CA HIS A 94 -6.61 2.64 -0.15
C HIS A 94 -8.10 2.96 -0.31
N ASN A 95 -8.86 2.98 0.78
CA ASN A 95 -10.31 3.01 0.75
C ASN A 95 -10.88 4.19 1.53
N VAL A 96 -12.14 4.49 1.24
CA VAL A 96 -12.99 5.29 2.14
C VAL A 96 -13.33 4.49 3.40
N PRO A 97 -13.76 5.14 4.50
CA PRO A 97 -14.25 4.42 5.66
C PRO A 97 -15.39 3.47 5.30
N GLY A 98 -15.42 2.31 5.96
CA GLY A 98 -16.45 1.29 5.74
C GLY A 98 -17.68 1.41 6.66
N GLY A 99 -17.65 2.33 7.63
CA GLY A 99 -18.69 2.48 8.65
C GLY A 99 -19.55 3.72 8.41
N ARG A 100 -19.61 4.61 9.40
CA ARG A 100 -20.49 5.79 9.38
C ARG A 100 -19.82 6.93 8.63
N VAL A 101 -19.69 6.81 7.32
CA VAL A 101 -19.14 7.85 6.45
C VAL A 101 -19.96 9.16 6.54
N PRO A 102 -19.37 10.36 6.71
CA PRO A 102 -17.94 10.69 6.87
C PRO A 102 -17.48 10.85 8.33
N PHE A 103 -18.21 10.31 9.30
CA PHE A 103 -17.95 10.46 10.74
C PHE A 103 -16.93 9.46 11.30
N ASP A 104 -16.47 8.51 10.49
CA ASP A 104 -15.47 7.54 10.93
C ASP A 104 -14.09 8.20 11.04
N ARG A 105 -13.49 8.06 12.23
CA ARG A 105 -12.12 8.49 12.49
C ARG A 105 -11.13 7.44 12.03
N HIS A 106 -10.04 7.90 11.41
CA HIS A 106 -8.98 7.03 10.94
C HIS A 106 -8.26 6.36 12.14
N PRO A 107 -7.81 5.10 12.04
CA PRO A 107 -7.11 4.41 13.13
C PRO A 107 -5.86 5.12 13.66
N LEU A 108 -5.25 5.98 12.84
CA LEU A 108 -4.08 6.80 13.20
C LEU A 108 -4.43 8.23 13.65
N ALA A 109 -5.70 8.57 13.89
CA ALA A 109 -6.15 9.96 14.05
C ALA A 109 -5.64 10.70 15.31
N GLU A 110 -5.05 10.00 16.28
CA GLU A 110 -4.63 10.56 17.57
C GLU A 110 -3.10 10.54 17.76
N GLN A 111 -2.36 10.85 16.69
CA GLN A 111 -0.90 10.97 16.71
C GLN A 111 -0.41 11.85 15.55
N GLU A 112 0.81 12.37 15.65
CA GLU A 112 1.38 13.32 14.67
C GLU A 112 2.63 12.79 13.93
N ARG A 113 3.08 11.58 14.24
CA ARG A 113 4.37 11.02 13.82
C ARG A 113 4.34 10.28 12.48
N ILE A 114 3.21 9.66 12.17
CA ILE A 114 3.01 8.83 10.98
C ILE A 114 1.99 9.53 10.08
N PRO A 115 2.39 10.01 8.88
CA PRO A 115 1.45 10.57 7.94
C PRO A 115 0.52 9.48 7.37
N VAL A 116 -0.73 9.87 7.15
CA VAL A 116 -1.72 9.11 6.39
C VAL A 116 -1.71 9.62 4.95
N VAL A 117 -1.34 8.74 4.01
CA VAL A 117 -1.33 9.02 2.58
C VAL A 117 -2.56 8.38 1.96
N HIS A 118 -3.47 9.18 1.45
CA HIS A 118 -4.64 8.72 0.73
C HIS A 118 -4.33 8.61 -0.77
N VAL A 119 -4.84 7.54 -1.38
CA VAL A 119 -4.66 7.30 -2.82
C VAL A 119 -5.63 8.09 -3.71
N THR A 120 -6.60 8.79 -3.11
CA THR A 120 -7.50 9.72 -3.81
C THR A 120 -7.83 10.91 -2.91
N HIS A 121 -8.17 12.04 -3.53
CA HIS A 121 -8.72 13.20 -2.83
C HIS A 121 -10.07 12.88 -2.16
N PHE A 122 -10.85 11.95 -2.72
CA PHE A 122 -12.11 11.54 -2.12
C PHE A 122 -11.89 10.78 -0.82
N ASN A 123 -10.96 9.83 -0.76
CA ASN A 123 -10.61 9.13 0.47
C ASN A 123 -10.17 10.12 1.57
N ALA A 124 -9.34 11.09 1.22
CA ALA A 124 -8.89 12.13 2.15
C ALA A 124 -10.03 13.00 2.67
N LEU A 125 -11.06 13.25 1.86
CA LEU A 125 -12.26 13.97 2.28
C LEU A 125 -13.14 13.14 3.23
N MET A 126 -13.25 11.83 3.00
CA MET A 126 -14.18 10.98 3.74
C MET A 126 -13.66 10.50 5.10
N TRP A 127 -12.34 10.53 5.30
CA TRP A 127 -11.71 10.15 6.57
C TRP A 127 -11.50 11.36 7.48
N ASP A 128 -11.87 11.24 8.76
CA ASP A 128 -11.35 12.13 9.79
C ASP A 128 -9.99 11.61 10.27
N THR A 129 -8.90 12.18 9.75
CA THR A 129 -7.51 11.87 10.16
C THR A 129 -7.07 12.57 11.44
N GLY A 130 -7.93 13.35 12.10
CA GLY A 130 -7.62 14.04 13.36
C GLY A 130 -6.33 14.85 13.29
N THR A 131 -5.35 14.53 14.15
CA THR A 131 -4.06 15.23 14.21
C THR A 131 -2.98 14.60 13.32
N ALA A 132 -3.26 13.45 12.69
CA ALA A 132 -2.29 12.83 11.79
C ALA A 132 -2.09 13.68 10.54
N PRO A 133 -0.83 13.94 10.12
CA PRO A 133 -0.57 14.61 8.86
C PRO A 133 -1.21 13.83 7.71
N SER A 134 -2.04 14.50 6.92
CA SER A 134 -2.76 13.88 5.80
C SER A 134 -2.26 14.43 4.47
N LEU A 135 -1.99 13.53 3.53
CA LEU A 135 -1.47 13.83 2.20
C LEU A 135 -2.22 13.00 1.16
N VAL A 136 -2.23 13.47 -0.09
CA VAL A 136 -2.77 12.72 -1.21
C VAL A 136 -1.65 12.43 -2.19
N VAL A 137 -1.48 11.14 -2.53
CA VAL A 137 -0.61 10.69 -3.62
C VAL A 137 -1.43 9.71 -4.45
N GLU A 138 -1.82 10.13 -5.65
CA GLU A 138 -2.72 9.35 -6.50
C GLU A 138 -2.11 8.03 -6.97
N HIS A 139 -2.97 7.07 -7.31
CA HIS A 139 -2.54 5.82 -7.91
C HIS A 139 -1.78 6.07 -9.22
N GLY A 140 -0.55 5.57 -9.29
CA GLY A 140 0.17 5.36 -10.55
C GLY A 140 -0.18 4.03 -11.19
N VAL A 141 -0.13 3.97 -12.52
CA VAL A 141 -0.13 2.72 -13.30
C VAL A 141 1.17 2.61 -14.08
N PRO A 142 1.76 1.42 -14.22
CA PRO A 142 2.88 1.24 -15.15
C PRO A 142 2.45 1.63 -16.56
N ASP A 143 3.23 2.52 -17.20
CA ASP A 143 3.00 2.92 -18.58
C ASP A 143 3.58 1.84 -19.53
N PRO A 144 2.73 1.11 -20.29
CA PRO A 144 3.21 0.10 -21.23
C PRO A 144 3.80 0.71 -22.52
N GLY A 145 3.73 2.04 -22.68
CA GLY A 145 4.02 2.77 -23.91
C GLY A 145 2.91 2.63 -24.95
N ASP A 146 3.17 3.16 -26.15
CA ASP A 146 2.23 3.12 -27.28
C ASP A 146 2.09 1.69 -27.84
N ARG A 147 1.15 0.92 -27.29
CA ARG A 147 0.85 -0.46 -27.74
C ARG A 147 -0.26 -0.52 -28.77
N TYR A 148 -1.06 0.53 -28.90
CA TYR A 148 -2.18 0.56 -29.85
C TYR A 148 -1.72 1.01 -31.23
N THR A 149 -1.95 0.18 -32.25
CA THR A 149 -1.52 0.45 -33.63
C THR A 149 -2.57 1.11 -34.51
N GLY A 150 -3.84 1.17 -34.09
CA GLY A 150 -4.93 1.69 -34.92
C GLY A 150 -5.54 0.71 -35.93
N GLU A 151 -4.99 -0.50 -36.07
CA GLU A 151 -5.43 -1.48 -37.08
C GLU A 151 -6.84 -2.05 -36.80
N LEU A 152 -7.27 -2.06 -35.54
CA LEU A 152 -8.60 -2.50 -35.13
C LEU A 152 -9.45 -1.29 -34.76
N GLN A 153 -10.47 -0.98 -35.57
CA GLN A 153 -11.48 0.05 -35.28
C GLN A 153 -12.46 -0.42 -34.18
N ARG A 154 -11.94 -0.73 -32.98
CA ARG A 154 -12.72 -1.22 -31.83
C ARG A 154 -12.27 -0.48 -30.57
N ALA A 155 -13.22 -0.22 -29.68
CA ALA A 155 -12.95 0.27 -28.33
C ALA A 155 -13.50 -0.72 -27.31
N ALA A 156 -12.85 -0.80 -26.14
CA ALA A 156 -13.34 -1.56 -24.99
C ALA A 156 -13.35 -0.65 -23.77
N VAL A 157 -14.37 -0.79 -22.92
CA VAL A 157 -14.47 -0.12 -21.63
C VAL A 157 -14.49 -1.19 -20.55
N VAL A 158 -13.60 -1.09 -19.58
CA VAL A 158 -13.58 -1.98 -18.42
C VAL A 158 -13.93 -1.17 -17.19
N VAL A 159 -15.03 -1.53 -16.53
CA VAL A 159 -15.47 -0.90 -15.29
C VAL A 159 -15.34 -1.91 -14.17
N ASN A 160 -14.62 -1.54 -13.12
CA ASN A 160 -14.42 -2.41 -11.96
C ASN A 160 -15.68 -2.38 -11.07
N GLU A 161 -16.35 -3.52 -10.95
CA GLU A 161 -17.48 -3.77 -10.04
C GLU A 161 -18.62 -2.72 -10.10
N PRO A 162 -19.14 -2.34 -11.30
CA PRO A 162 -20.09 -1.24 -11.45
C PRO A 162 -21.37 -1.44 -10.64
N VAL A 163 -21.84 -2.68 -10.50
CA VAL A 163 -23.08 -3.00 -9.76
C VAL A 163 -22.87 -2.88 -8.25
N ARG A 164 -21.74 -3.39 -7.74
CA ARG A 164 -21.41 -3.34 -6.31
C ARG A 164 -21.09 -1.92 -5.85
N ARG A 165 -20.48 -1.10 -6.72
CA ARG A 165 -20.09 0.28 -6.42
C ARG A 165 -21.20 1.32 -6.64
N ALA A 166 -22.33 0.94 -7.24
CA ALA A 166 -23.45 1.85 -7.52
C ALA A 166 -24.43 2.03 -6.34
N ARG A 167 -24.10 1.60 -5.12
CA ARG A 167 -24.96 1.78 -3.95
C ARG A 167 -24.10 1.99 -2.71
N ALA A 168 -23.96 3.26 -2.32
CA ALA A 168 -23.78 3.65 -0.93
C ALA A 168 -25.17 3.93 -0.35
#